data_AF-H0TPA2-F1
#
_entry.id   AF-H0TPA2-F1
#
_cell.length_a   1.000
_cell.length_b   1.000
_cell.length_c   1.000
_cell.angle_alpha   90.00
_cell.angle_beta   90.00
_cell.angle_gamma   90.00
#
_symmetry.space_group_name_H-M   'P 1'
#
loop_
_entity.id
_entity.type
_entity.pdbx_description
1 polymer ?
#
loop_
_entity_poly.entity_id
_entity_poly.type
_entity_poly.pdbx_seq_one_letter_code
_entity_poly.pdbx_strand_id
1 'polypeptide(L)'
;MKSLSYLMSALVCLSLSFPVRAAVDVPLSSDTLPRHPFLGVTAEPAPGHHVRVAGLYPDSSAARSELKPGDILVSVNGAAIDSVSTFVARVRSFKLGDRVICHVQRGINEMDIEITLGEAPREQPNDIQVTYDTVRAGEATLRSLITMPTDGRSKRPAVLFVQGIGCLSIEAPLATPNLTRDFAYRLTRSGFVVMRTEKSGVGDSLGRPCRDVGFHEEVAMFTSALRKLKSYDYVDKDNVFIFGHSAGGWIGPLVAMQEPVKGIAVYGTVVRPFMEYLIENRRRNVWLRTHPDLAELEDEQRQYASLLHYVLIERLSAAEAIAKHPELTPVTKKVFLQDFDHLFDERSLQYYRELNDENVARSWASLNLPVLAMIGEFDIRTTQFDHEYLAAIVNAQHPGRASWQVVPKLDHGFVAHQSLDDGVANEFVGPFGEQVVERTVTWMEAQSAAKKALPSSAVDQ
;
A
#
# COMPACT_ATOMS: atom_id res chain seq x y z
N MET A 1 82.31 9.14 -27.65
CA MET A 1 81.41 8.57 -28.67
C MET A 1 80.25 7.86 -27.98
N LYS A 2 79.03 8.30 -28.28
CA LYS A 2 77.70 7.70 -27.99
C LYS A 2 77.36 7.36 -26.53
N SER A 3 76.50 8.16 -25.91
CA SER A 3 75.19 7.68 -25.41
C SER A 3 74.25 8.86 -25.12
N LEU A 4 72.97 8.61 -25.39
CA LEU A 4 71.84 9.53 -25.49
C LEU A 4 71.37 10.02 -24.11
N SER A 5 71.12 11.33 -24.02
CA SER A 5 70.48 12.01 -22.89
C SER A 5 68.95 11.83 -22.96
N TYR A 6 68.34 11.28 -21.91
CA TYR A 6 66.90 11.37 -21.66
C TYR A 6 66.65 12.31 -20.47
N LEU A 7 65.92 13.39 -20.73
CA LEU A 7 65.44 14.37 -19.75
C LEU A 7 64.31 13.75 -18.91
N MET A 8 64.50 13.65 -17.59
CA MET A 8 63.40 13.48 -16.62
C MET A 8 62.65 14.81 -16.48
N SER A 9 61.35 14.81 -16.75
CA SER A 9 60.45 15.91 -16.36
C SER A 9 59.69 15.49 -15.10
N ALA A 10 59.85 16.27 -14.04
CA ALA A 10 59.22 16.07 -12.75
C ALA A 10 57.72 16.44 -12.82
N LEU A 11 56.84 15.52 -12.41
CA LEU A 11 55.43 15.77 -12.17
C LEU A 11 55.21 16.01 -10.67
N VAL A 12 54.81 17.23 -10.31
CA VAL A 12 54.38 17.60 -8.95
C VAL A 12 52.92 17.19 -8.79
N CYS A 13 52.66 16.14 -8.01
CA CYS A 13 51.30 15.76 -7.59
C CYS A 13 50.87 16.60 -6.39
N LEU A 14 49.97 17.57 -6.60
CA LEU A 14 49.13 18.12 -5.53
C LEU A 14 48.06 17.08 -5.18
N SER A 15 48.13 16.51 -3.98
CA SER A 15 47.06 15.71 -3.40
C SER A 15 46.02 16.64 -2.76
N LEU A 16 44.84 16.72 -3.37
CA LEU A 16 43.64 17.28 -2.74
C LEU A 16 43.01 16.19 -1.87
N SER A 17 43.18 16.32 -0.56
CA SER A 17 42.53 15.48 0.44
C SER A 17 41.04 15.81 0.50
N PHE A 18 40.19 14.97 -0.08
CA PHE A 18 38.76 14.99 0.22
C PHE A 18 38.52 14.30 1.58
N PRO A 19 37.62 14.81 2.44
CA PRO A 19 37.24 14.11 3.65
C PRO A 19 36.54 12.80 3.28
N VAL A 20 37.12 11.68 3.73
CA VAL A 20 36.50 10.36 3.66
C VAL A 20 35.27 10.40 4.55
N ARG A 21 34.09 10.47 3.94
CA ARG A 21 32.81 10.22 4.60
C ARG A 21 32.88 8.77 5.10
N ALA A 22 32.79 8.56 6.40
CA ALA A 22 32.74 7.22 6.97
C ALA A 22 31.66 6.42 6.23
N ALA A 23 32.05 5.26 5.70
CA ALA A 23 31.10 4.33 5.12
C ALA A 23 30.11 3.96 6.23
N VAL A 24 28.87 4.45 6.10
CA VAL A 24 27.76 3.91 6.86
C VAL A 24 27.64 2.46 6.37
N ASP A 25 27.82 1.50 7.27
CA ASP A 25 27.59 0.07 6.96
C ASP A 25 26.20 -0.04 6.34
N VAL A 26 26.17 -0.29 5.03
CA VAL A 26 24.92 -0.56 4.32
C VAL A 26 24.42 -1.89 4.87
N PRO A 27 23.22 -1.96 5.47
CA PRO A 27 22.69 -3.24 5.92
C PRO A 27 22.72 -4.23 4.76
N LEU A 28 23.26 -5.43 5.00
CA LEU A 28 23.26 -6.52 4.03
C LEU A 28 21.80 -6.81 3.64
N SER A 29 21.39 -6.28 2.50
CA SER A 29 20.11 -6.60 1.87
C SER A 29 20.16 -8.08 1.47
N SER A 30 19.15 -8.83 1.90
CA SER A 30 18.90 -10.19 1.41
C SER A 30 17.93 -10.18 0.21
N ASP A 31 17.91 -9.08 -0.55
CA ASP A 31 17.08 -8.96 -1.74
C ASP A 31 17.47 -10.00 -2.78
N THR A 32 16.54 -10.91 -3.04
CA THR A 32 16.66 -11.96 -4.03
C THR A 32 15.66 -11.80 -5.16
N LEU A 33 14.78 -10.80 -5.11
CA LEU A 33 13.70 -10.65 -6.07
C LEU A 33 14.19 -9.81 -7.26
N PRO A 34 13.96 -10.25 -8.50
CA PRO A 34 14.25 -9.43 -9.67
C PRO A 34 13.29 -8.24 -9.74
N ARG A 35 13.68 -7.20 -10.49
CA ARG A 35 12.80 -6.10 -10.82
C ARG A 35 11.85 -6.49 -11.95
N HIS A 36 10.59 -6.11 -11.84
CA HIS A 36 9.62 -6.25 -12.93
C HIS A 36 9.99 -5.36 -14.13
N PRO A 37 9.57 -5.74 -15.35
CA PRO A 37 9.81 -4.94 -16.54
C PRO A 37 9.03 -3.63 -16.51
N PHE A 38 9.63 -2.59 -17.09
CA PHE A 38 9.08 -1.25 -17.14
C PHE A 38 9.28 -0.65 -18.54
N LEU A 39 8.16 -0.29 -19.17
CA LEU A 39 8.18 0.45 -20.43
C LEU A 39 8.53 1.91 -20.18
N GLY A 40 7.87 2.53 -19.21
CA GLY A 40 8.07 3.92 -18.81
C GLY A 40 7.21 4.95 -19.52
N VAL A 41 5.90 4.71 -19.54
CA VAL A 41 4.90 5.65 -20.04
C VAL A 41 3.93 6.04 -18.93
N THR A 42 3.42 7.27 -18.96
CA THR A 42 2.12 7.59 -18.35
C THR A 42 1.04 7.26 -19.36
N ALA A 43 0.03 6.50 -18.93
CA ALA A 43 -1.04 6.00 -19.78
C ALA A 43 -2.38 6.57 -19.31
N GLU A 44 -3.20 7.02 -20.24
CA GLU A 44 -4.56 7.48 -19.96
C GLU A 44 -5.57 6.82 -20.92
N PRO A 45 -6.84 6.69 -20.53
CA PRO A 45 -7.88 6.20 -21.43
C PRO A 45 -8.00 7.07 -22.69
N ALA A 46 -8.20 6.43 -23.84
CA ALA A 46 -8.46 7.06 -25.12
C ALA A 46 -9.81 6.62 -25.72
N PRO A 47 -10.40 7.40 -26.64
CA PRO A 47 -11.60 7.00 -27.36
C PRO A 47 -11.44 5.64 -28.06
N GLY A 48 -12.54 4.89 -28.17
CA GLY A 48 -12.56 3.58 -28.82
C GLY A 48 -12.03 2.43 -27.95
N HIS A 49 -11.94 2.61 -26.63
CA HIS A 49 -11.29 1.67 -25.72
C HIS A 49 -9.83 1.46 -26.13
N HIS A 50 -9.05 2.53 -26.20
CA HIS A 50 -7.62 2.44 -26.42
C HIS A 50 -6.87 3.14 -25.28
N VAL A 51 -5.55 3.06 -25.30
CA VAL A 51 -4.68 3.73 -24.33
C VAL A 51 -3.88 4.81 -25.03
N ARG A 52 -3.93 6.05 -24.53
CA ARG A 52 -3.06 7.12 -24.98
C ARG A 52 -1.81 7.18 -24.12
N VAL A 53 -0.66 7.36 -24.77
CA VAL A 53 0.58 7.75 -24.11
C VAL A 53 0.47 9.22 -23.71
N ALA A 54 0.21 9.50 -22.44
CA ALA A 54 0.14 10.86 -21.93
C ALA A 54 1.53 11.49 -21.80
N GLY A 55 2.57 10.67 -21.61
CA GLY A 55 3.92 11.11 -21.33
C GLY A 55 4.90 9.95 -21.24
N LEU A 56 6.19 10.27 -21.26
CA LEU A 56 7.29 9.32 -21.15
C LEU A 56 8.11 9.65 -19.91
N TYR A 57 8.46 8.64 -19.12
CA TYR A 57 9.37 8.85 -18.00
C TYR A 57 10.80 9.07 -18.53
N PRO A 58 11.53 10.08 -18.03
CA PRO A 58 12.94 10.28 -18.37
C PRO A 58 13.75 9.01 -18.15
N ASP A 59 14.74 8.77 -19.01
CA ASP A 59 15.65 7.61 -18.95
C ASP A 59 14.94 6.24 -18.96
N SER A 60 13.67 6.18 -19.38
CA SER A 60 12.95 4.92 -19.57
C SER A 60 13.19 4.31 -20.95
N SER A 61 12.76 3.05 -21.11
CA SER A 61 12.80 2.39 -22.41
C SER A 61 11.90 3.08 -23.44
N ALA A 62 10.74 3.58 -23.03
CA ALA A 62 9.86 4.34 -23.89
C ALA A 62 10.49 5.67 -24.32
N ALA A 63 11.15 6.40 -23.42
CA ALA A 63 11.85 7.65 -23.75
C ALA A 63 13.05 7.46 -24.70
N ARG A 64 13.66 6.27 -24.69
CA ARG A 64 14.73 5.89 -25.65
C ARG A 64 14.20 5.34 -26.97
N SER A 65 12.89 5.14 -27.10
CA SER A 65 12.25 4.60 -28.31
C SER A 65 11.70 5.71 -29.21
N GLU A 66 11.01 5.32 -30.28
CA GLU A 66 10.29 6.26 -31.16
C GLU A 66 8.89 6.62 -30.66
N LEU A 67 8.46 6.08 -29.51
CA LEU A 67 7.16 6.37 -28.89
C LEU A 67 7.09 7.85 -28.49
N LYS A 68 5.92 8.47 -28.61
CA LYS A 68 5.71 9.88 -28.31
C LYS A 68 4.44 10.10 -27.49
N PRO A 69 4.40 11.15 -26.65
CA PRO A 69 3.15 11.61 -26.08
C PRO A 69 2.13 11.90 -27.19
N GLY A 70 0.88 11.45 -26.98
CA GLY A 70 -0.20 11.53 -27.95
C GLY A 70 -0.40 10.28 -28.80
N ASP A 71 0.54 9.33 -28.82
CA ASP A 71 0.37 8.05 -29.49
C ASP A 71 -0.76 7.25 -28.83
N ILE A 72 -1.60 6.62 -29.66
CA ILE A 72 -2.63 5.68 -29.22
C ILE A 72 -2.07 4.27 -29.35
N LEU A 73 -1.86 3.59 -28.22
CA LEU A 73 -1.45 2.20 -28.14
C LEU A 73 -2.63 1.31 -28.50
N VAL A 74 -2.52 0.62 -29.64
CA VAL A 74 -3.54 -0.28 -30.18
C VAL A 74 -3.24 -1.72 -29.77
N SER A 75 -1.99 -2.16 -29.87
CA SER A 75 -1.59 -3.51 -29.46
C SER A 75 -0.14 -3.60 -28.97
N VAL A 76 0.17 -4.63 -28.20
CA VAL A 76 1.54 -4.97 -27.78
C VAL A 76 1.83 -6.44 -28.11
N ASN A 77 2.79 -6.67 -29.01
CA ASN A 77 3.06 -7.96 -29.65
C ASN A 77 1.77 -8.59 -30.21
N GLY A 78 0.99 -7.79 -30.96
CA GLY A 78 -0.25 -8.22 -31.62
C GLY A 78 -1.46 -8.45 -30.69
N ALA A 79 -1.30 -8.40 -29.36
CA ALA A 79 -2.43 -8.47 -28.43
C ALA A 79 -3.03 -7.08 -28.22
N ALA A 80 -4.34 -6.96 -28.43
CA ALA A 80 -5.06 -5.71 -28.30
C ALA A 80 -4.91 -5.11 -26.89
N ILE A 81 -4.75 -3.79 -26.85
CA ILE A 81 -4.76 -3.00 -25.62
C ILE A 81 -6.03 -2.16 -25.62
N ASP A 82 -6.95 -2.52 -24.75
CA ASP A 82 -8.29 -1.90 -24.68
C ASP A 82 -8.48 -0.96 -23.48
N SER A 83 -7.53 -0.99 -22.54
CA SER A 83 -7.60 -0.24 -21.29
C SER A 83 -6.22 -0.11 -20.66
N VAL A 84 -6.06 0.85 -19.74
CA VAL A 84 -4.81 1.05 -19.01
C VAL A 84 -4.46 -0.20 -18.18
N SER A 85 -5.46 -0.90 -17.63
CA SER A 85 -5.25 -2.14 -16.87
C SER A 85 -4.74 -3.27 -17.76
N THR A 86 -5.31 -3.48 -18.95
CA THR A 86 -4.81 -4.52 -19.88
C THR A 86 -3.43 -4.18 -20.41
N PHE A 87 -3.13 -2.90 -20.64
CA PHE A 87 -1.78 -2.44 -20.95
C PHE A 87 -0.77 -2.81 -19.86
N VAL A 88 -1.05 -2.44 -18.60
CA VAL A 88 -0.16 -2.73 -17.46
C VAL A 88 0.03 -4.24 -17.28
N ALA A 89 -1.07 -5.01 -17.33
CA ALA A 89 -1.02 -6.48 -17.24
C ALA A 89 -0.17 -7.09 -18.36
N ARG A 90 -0.32 -6.58 -19.59
CA ARG A 90 0.44 -7.03 -20.76
C ARG A 90 1.93 -6.75 -20.61
N VAL A 91 2.33 -5.53 -20.21
CA VAL A 91 3.75 -5.21 -19.97
C VAL A 91 4.35 -6.10 -18.88
N ARG A 92 3.60 -6.35 -17.80
CA ARG A 92 4.03 -7.23 -16.69
C ARG A 92 4.14 -8.70 -17.07
N SER A 93 3.51 -9.15 -18.15
CA SER A 93 3.60 -10.54 -18.62
C SER A 93 4.93 -10.88 -19.30
N PHE A 94 5.70 -9.86 -19.69
CA PHE A 94 7.00 -10.02 -20.31
C PHE A 94 8.13 -10.11 -19.27
N LYS A 95 9.32 -10.41 -19.75
CA LYS A 95 10.55 -10.42 -18.94
C LYS A 95 11.35 -9.15 -19.19
N LEU A 96 12.20 -8.85 -18.22
CA LEU A 96 13.22 -7.83 -18.37
C LEU A 96 14.10 -8.14 -19.60
N GLY A 97 14.34 -7.13 -20.44
CA GLY A 97 15.12 -7.26 -21.66
C GLY A 97 14.35 -7.83 -22.86
N ASP A 98 13.08 -8.24 -22.69
CA ASP A 98 12.25 -8.63 -23.83
C ASP A 98 12.07 -7.45 -24.79
N ARG A 99 12.07 -7.76 -26.08
CA ARG A 99 11.69 -6.84 -27.15
C ARG A 99 10.18 -6.94 -27.38
N VAL A 100 9.49 -5.83 -27.24
CA VAL A 100 8.05 -5.73 -27.49
C VAL A 100 7.80 -4.77 -28.66
N ILE A 101 6.85 -5.12 -29.50
CA ILE A 101 6.37 -4.31 -30.60
C ILE A 101 5.08 -3.64 -30.13
N CYS A 102 5.14 -2.32 -29.93
CA CYS A 102 3.97 -1.50 -29.69
C CYS A 102 3.42 -1.03 -31.04
N HIS A 103 2.25 -1.54 -31.43
CA HIS A 103 1.52 -1.00 -32.56
C HIS A 103 0.77 0.25 -32.11
N VAL A 104 1.07 1.38 -32.73
CA VAL A 104 0.50 2.67 -32.34
C VAL A 104 -0.13 3.41 -33.51
N GLN A 105 -1.18 4.15 -33.21
CA GLN A 105 -1.76 5.15 -34.10
C GLN A 105 -1.27 6.55 -33.68
N ARG A 106 -0.65 7.25 -34.63
CA ARG A 106 -0.19 8.63 -34.51
C ARG A 106 -0.87 9.50 -35.56
N GLY A 107 -1.95 10.17 -35.15
CA GLY A 107 -2.83 10.87 -36.09
C GLY A 107 -3.57 9.89 -36.99
N ILE A 108 -3.35 9.99 -38.31
CA ILE A 108 -3.94 9.06 -39.30
C ILE A 108 -3.04 7.87 -39.64
N ASN A 109 -1.78 7.88 -39.16
CA ASN A 109 -0.80 6.86 -39.49
C ASN A 109 -0.73 5.81 -38.40
N GLU A 110 -0.52 4.56 -38.80
CA GLU A 110 -0.19 3.46 -37.92
C GLU A 110 1.27 3.07 -38.10
N MET A 111 1.94 2.66 -37.02
CA MET A 111 3.32 2.21 -37.06
C MET A 111 3.62 1.24 -35.91
N ASP A 112 4.63 0.40 -36.14
CA ASP A 112 5.18 -0.51 -35.14
C ASP A 112 6.44 0.11 -34.53
N ILE A 113 6.46 0.18 -33.20
CA ILE A 113 7.60 0.69 -32.43
C ILE A 113 8.15 -0.46 -31.59
N GLU A 114 9.36 -0.91 -31.92
CA GLU A 114 10.07 -1.90 -31.12
C GLU A 114 10.72 -1.23 -29.89
N ILE A 115 10.46 -1.79 -28.71
CA ILE A 115 10.96 -1.29 -27.43
C ILE A 115 11.55 -2.46 -26.64
N THR A 116 12.77 -2.32 -26.15
CA THR A 116 13.37 -3.28 -25.22
C THR A 116 13.00 -2.90 -23.78
N LEU A 117 12.32 -3.78 -23.05
CA LEU A 117 11.84 -3.49 -21.69
C LEU A 117 12.99 -3.34 -20.68
N GLY A 118 13.00 -2.23 -19.96
CA GLY A 118 13.99 -1.91 -18.93
C GLY A 118 13.53 -2.31 -17.53
N GLU A 119 14.39 -2.13 -16.53
CA GLU A 119 14.01 -2.35 -15.13
C GLU A 119 13.10 -1.24 -14.62
N ALA A 120 12.14 -1.59 -13.79
CA ALA A 120 11.41 -0.61 -13.00
C ALA A 120 12.36 0.17 -12.09
N PRO A 121 12.31 1.52 -12.10
CA PRO A 121 13.17 2.34 -11.24
C PRO A 121 12.90 2.04 -9.78
N ARG A 122 13.87 2.35 -8.92
CA ARG A 122 13.76 2.19 -7.47
C ARG A 122 13.48 3.54 -6.82
N GLU A 123 12.78 3.51 -5.69
CA GLU A 123 12.64 4.64 -4.79
C GLU A 123 14.02 5.06 -4.25
N GLN A 124 14.47 6.26 -4.62
CA GLN A 124 15.77 6.81 -4.23
C GLN A 124 15.68 8.30 -3.89
N PRO A 125 14.97 8.68 -2.81
CA PRO A 125 15.00 10.04 -2.27
C PRO A 125 16.41 10.41 -1.79
N ASN A 126 16.74 11.71 -1.83
CA ASN A 126 18.10 12.19 -1.57
C ASN A 126 18.47 12.21 -0.06
N ASP A 127 17.48 12.19 0.83
CA ASP A 127 17.65 12.49 2.26
C ASP A 127 17.37 11.29 3.19
N ILE A 128 16.76 10.22 2.68
CA ILE A 128 16.51 8.98 3.42
C ILE A 128 17.11 7.79 2.70
N GLN A 129 17.57 6.82 3.47
CA GLN A 129 18.04 5.54 2.92
C GLN A 129 16.83 4.66 2.61
N VAL A 130 16.81 4.06 1.43
CA VAL A 130 15.83 3.04 1.03
C VAL A 130 16.56 1.72 0.81
N THR A 131 16.15 0.68 1.54
CA THR A 131 16.65 -0.67 1.40
C THR A 131 15.52 -1.56 0.89
N TYR A 132 15.78 -2.22 -0.23
CA TYR A 132 14.93 -3.29 -0.75
C TYR A 132 15.36 -4.59 -0.09
N ASP A 133 14.40 -5.38 0.35
CA ASP A 133 14.66 -6.70 0.94
C ASP A 133 13.46 -7.63 0.69
N THR A 134 13.60 -8.88 1.11
CA THR A 134 12.62 -9.93 0.91
C THR A 134 12.09 -10.48 2.24
N VAL A 135 10.79 -10.74 2.29
CA VAL A 135 10.11 -11.50 3.36
C VAL A 135 9.61 -12.82 2.79
N ARG A 136 10.00 -13.95 3.39
CA ARG A 136 9.40 -15.25 3.06
C ARG A 136 8.17 -15.49 3.94
N ALA A 137 7.05 -15.85 3.34
CA ALA A 137 5.80 -16.14 4.04
C ALA A 137 5.06 -17.28 3.36
N GLY A 138 5.15 -18.49 3.92
CA GLY A 138 4.65 -19.70 3.26
C GLY A 138 5.35 -19.92 1.92
N GLU A 139 4.55 -20.09 0.86
CA GLU A 139 5.04 -20.22 -0.52
C GLU A 139 5.36 -18.87 -1.18
N ALA A 140 4.91 -17.75 -0.58
CA ALA A 140 5.14 -16.42 -1.12
C ALA A 140 6.51 -15.86 -0.71
N THR A 141 7.10 -15.10 -1.63
CA THR A 141 8.33 -14.34 -1.44
C THR A 141 8.02 -12.88 -1.73
N LEU A 142 7.89 -12.09 -0.67
CA LEU A 142 7.32 -10.74 -0.72
C LEU A 142 8.43 -9.69 -0.76
N ARG A 143 8.28 -8.71 -1.64
CA ARG A 143 9.13 -7.53 -1.70
C ARG A 143 8.84 -6.63 -0.50
N SER A 144 9.88 -6.16 0.17
CA SER A 144 9.78 -5.17 1.24
C SER A 144 10.69 -3.97 0.99
N LEU A 145 10.23 -2.81 1.42
CA LEU A 145 10.93 -1.54 1.33
C LEU A 145 11.08 -0.98 2.73
N ILE A 146 12.32 -0.86 3.19
CA ILE A 146 12.70 -0.31 4.47
C ILE A 146 13.26 1.09 4.23
N THR A 147 12.70 2.07 4.92
CA THR A 147 13.12 3.47 4.83
C THR A 147 13.69 3.89 6.18
N MET A 148 14.88 4.50 6.16
CA MET A 148 15.63 4.85 7.36
C MET A 148 16.30 6.24 7.24
N PRO A 149 16.37 7.03 8.33
CA PRO A 149 17.14 8.27 8.34
C PRO A 149 18.65 8.06 8.16
N THR A 150 19.32 9.03 7.55
CA THR A 150 20.76 9.00 7.26
C THR A 150 21.65 9.71 8.31
N ASP A 151 21.08 10.11 9.45
CA ASP A 151 21.74 10.84 10.57
C ASP A 151 22.64 9.96 11.48
N GLY A 152 22.90 8.70 11.10
CA GLY A 152 23.95 7.87 11.73
C GLY A 152 23.65 7.26 13.11
N ARG A 153 22.41 7.35 13.63
CA ARG A 153 22.02 6.66 14.88
C ARG A 153 21.98 5.14 14.69
N SER A 154 22.50 4.40 15.66
CA SER A 154 22.65 2.95 15.59
C SER A 154 21.36 2.14 15.79
N LYS A 155 20.42 2.60 16.62
CA LYS A 155 19.10 1.97 16.84
C LYS A 155 17.97 2.99 16.82
N ARG A 156 16.81 2.60 16.26
CA ARG A 156 15.65 3.48 16.08
C ARG A 156 14.33 2.78 16.38
N PRO A 157 13.31 3.51 16.87
CA PRO A 157 11.96 2.99 16.86
C PRO A 157 11.54 2.66 15.43
N ALA A 158 10.69 1.65 15.28
CA ALA A 158 10.32 1.14 13.97
C ALA A 158 8.81 1.02 13.81
N VAL A 159 8.34 1.15 12.57
CA VAL A 159 6.93 1.04 12.20
C VAL A 159 6.79 0.03 11.07
N LEU A 160 5.95 -0.98 11.27
CA LEU A 160 5.39 -1.75 10.16
C LEU A 160 4.16 -1.02 9.64
N PHE A 161 4.19 -0.61 8.38
CA PHE A 161 3.02 -0.06 7.69
C PHE A 161 2.20 -1.20 7.09
N VAL A 162 0.93 -1.30 7.49
CA VAL A 162 -0.02 -2.28 6.95
C VAL A 162 -1.04 -1.53 6.08
N GLN A 163 -1.01 -1.82 4.78
CA GLN A 163 -1.80 -1.14 3.75
C GLN A 163 -3.28 -1.57 3.74
N GLY A 164 -4.11 -0.81 3.00
CA GLY A 164 -5.52 -1.12 2.78
C GLY A 164 -5.78 -2.38 1.96
N ILE A 165 -7.07 -2.69 1.70
CA ILE A 165 -7.51 -3.98 1.15
C ILE A 165 -7.03 -4.25 -0.30
N GLY A 166 -6.84 -3.20 -1.10
CA GLY A 166 -6.50 -3.30 -2.52
C GLY A 166 -5.16 -3.98 -2.82
N CYS A 167 -5.08 -4.58 -4.01
CA CYS A 167 -3.89 -5.25 -4.54
C CYS A 167 -3.04 -4.29 -5.38
N LEU A 168 -2.66 -3.15 -4.79
CA LEU A 168 -1.83 -2.12 -5.41
C LEU A 168 -0.43 -2.16 -4.83
N SER A 169 0.55 -1.82 -5.67
CA SER A 169 1.95 -1.74 -5.25
C SER A 169 2.13 -0.61 -4.25
N ILE A 170 2.88 -0.88 -3.18
CA ILE A 170 3.30 0.13 -2.19
C ILE A 170 4.57 0.87 -2.58
N GLU A 171 5.18 0.45 -3.70
CA GLU A 171 6.34 1.08 -4.29
C GLU A 171 5.91 2.18 -5.28
N ALA A 172 6.46 3.37 -5.10
CA ALA A 172 6.20 4.53 -5.95
C ALA A 172 7.52 5.25 -6.28
N PRO A 173 8.33 4.71 -7.22
CA PRO A 173 9.68 5.21 -7.48
C PRO A 173 9.68 6.53 -8.28
N LEU A 174 8.54 6.91 -8.83
CA LEU A 174 8.38 8.06 -9.71
C LEU A 174 8.05 9.31 -8.90
N ALA A 175 8.45 10.48 -9.40
CA ALA A 175 8.29 11.77 -8.72
C ALA A 175 6.83 12.27 -8.59
N THR A 176 5.84 11.42 -8.91
CA THR A 176 4.42 11.71 -8.67
C THR A 176 4.09 11.56 -7.18
N PRO A 177 3.17 12.37 -6.63
CA PRO A 177 2.66 12.17 -5.28
C PRO A 177 2.15 10.73 -5.08
N ASN A 178 2.42 10.15 -3.91
CA ASN A 178 1.93 8.83 -3.55
C ASN A 178 1.72 8.76 -2.05
N LEU A 179 0.48 8.56 -1.63
CA LEU A 179 0.04 8.73 -0.24
C LEU A 179 0.76 7.77 0.71
N THR A 180 0.94 6.51 0.33
CA THR A 180 1.64 5.49 1.13
C THR A 180 3.13 5.81 1.27
N ARG A 181 3.82 6.11 0.15
CA ARG A 181 5.23 6.49 0.17
C ARG A 181 5.45 7.78 0.96
N ASP A 182 4.63 8.79 0.72
CA ASP A 182 4.80 10.11 1.30
C ASP A 182 4.57 10.07 2.83
N PHE A 183 3.60 9.28 3.30
CA PHE A 183 3.42 8.97 4.73
C PHE A 183 4.64 8.26 5.31
N ALA A 184 5.14 7.19 4.66
CA ALA A 184 6.31 6.45 5.12
C ALA A 184 7.55 7.35 5.22
N TYR A 185 7.82 8.16 4.18
CA TYR A 185 8.96 9.07 4.16
C TYR A 185 8.89 10.13 5.24
N ARG A 186 7.69 10.63 5.57
CA ARG A 186 7.51 11.61 6.64
C ARG A 186 7.75 10.99 8.01
N LEU A 187 7.22 9.79 8.27
CA LEU A 187 7.57 9.03 9.47
C LEU A 187 9.08 8.76 9.56
N THR A 188 9.71 8.41 8.43
CA THR A 188 11.16 8.26 8.38
C THR A 188 11.86 9.55 8.77
N ARG A 189 11.51 10.69 8.16
CA ARG A 189 12.07 12.00 8.51
C ARG A 189 11.87 12.40 9.97
N SER A 190 10.82 11.87 10.62
CA SER A 190 10.59 12.00 12.07
C SER A 190 11.41 11.04 12.94
N GLY A 191 12.32 10.25 12.36
CA GLY A 191 13.29 9.44 13.10
C GLY A 191 13.02 7.94 13.15
N PHE A 192 11.96 7.45 12.49
CA PHE A 192 11.55 6.05 12.53
C PHE A 192 12.16 5.23 11.38
N VAL A 193 12.45 3.95 11.64
CA VAL A 193 12.58 2.95 10.58
C VAL A 193 11.18 2.56 10.13
N VAL A 194 10.85 2.69 8.85
CA VAL A 194 9.51 2.31 8.35
C VAL A 194 9.64 1.22 7.31
N MET A 195 8.98 0.09 7.56
CA MET A 195 8.91 -1.03 6.62
C MET A 195 7.53 -1.11 5.99
N ARG A 196 7.51 -1.13 4.65
CA ARG A 196 6.36 -1.50 3.82
C ARG A 196 6.65 -2.85 3.18
N THR A 197 5.64 -3.71 3.04
CA THR A 197 5.79 -5.00 2.38
C THR A 197 4.68 -5.16 1.35
N GLU A 198 5.05 -5.49 0.13
CA GLU A 198 4.13 -5.82 -0.94
C GLU A 198 3.30 -7.07 -0.60
N LYS A 199 2.10 -7.14 -1.17
CA LYS A 199 1.25 -8.34 -1.09
C LYS A 199 1.74 -9.41 -2.08
N SER A 200 1.27 -10.64 -1.87
CA SER A 200 1.56 -11.77 -2.77
C SER A 200 1.20 -11.43 -4.22
N GLY A 201 2.10 -11.71 -5.16
CA GLY A 201 1.87 -11.44 -6.58
C GLY A 201 1.74 -9.95 -6.97
N VAL A 202 2.05 -9.02 -6.06
CA VAL A 202 2.04 -7.57 -6.33
C VAL A 202 3.46 -7.03 -6.45
N GLY A 203 3.68 -6.14 -7.42
CA GLY A 203 4.99 -5.56 -7.68
C GLY A 203 6.00 -6.64 -8.09
N ASP A 204 7.10 -6.73 -7.36
CA ASP A 204 8.12 -7.77 -7.55
C ASP A 204 7.89 -9.03 -6.71
N SER A 205 6.82 -9.08 -5.90
CA SER A 205 6.55 -10.23 -5.04
C SER A 205 6.14 -11.45 -5.86
N LEU A 206 6.67 -12.61 -5.48
CA LEU A 206 6.31 -13.90 -6.05
C LEU A 206 5.30 -14.61 -5.14
N GLY A 207 4.27 -15.19 -5.76
CA GLY A 207 3.21 -15.91 -5.09
C GLY A 207 1.93 -15.91 -5.92
N ARG A 208 0.84 -16.45 -5.38
CA ARG A 208 -0.48 -16.39 -6.02
C ARG A 208 -0.93 -14.93 -6.17
N PRO A 209 -1.77 -14.60 -7.17
CA PRO A 209 -2.33 -13.25 -7.31
C PRO A 209 -2.98 -12.79 -6.00
N CYS A 210 -2.70 -11.56 -5.58
CA CYS A 210 -3.22 -11.01 -4.32
C CYS A 210 -4.74 -11.12 -4.18
N ARG A 211 -5.49 -11.01 -5.29
CA ARG A 211 -6.95 -11.17 -5.30
C ARG A 211 -7.41 -12.56 -4.84
N ASP A 212 -6.58 -13.58 -5.03
CA ASP A 212 -6.84 -14.99 -4.67
C ASP A 212 -6.33 -15.37 -3.27
N VAL A 213 -5.64 -14.45 -2.57
CA VAL A 213 -5.08 -14.69 -1.23
C VAL A 213 -6.14 -14.43 -0.18
N GLY A 214 -6.33 -15.40 0.73
CA GLY A 214 -7.26 -15.32 1.87
C GLY A 214 -6.82 -14.31 2.93
N PHE A 215 -7.75 -13.92 3.79
CA PHE A 215 -7.53 -12.92 4.83
C PHE A 215 -6.53 -13.42 5.89
N HIS A 216 -6.69 -14.66 6.37
CA HIS A 216 -5.78 -15.22 7.38
C HIS A 216 -4.38 -15.47 6.81
N GLU A 217 -4.28 -15.83 5.53
CA GLU A 217 -3.00 -15.94 4.83
C GLU A 217 -2.31 -14.56 4.75
N GLU A 218 -3.05 -13.50 4.41
CA GLU A 218 -2.53 -12.13 4.40
C GLU A 218 -2.07 -11.67 5.80
N VAL A 219 -2.81 -12.00 6.86
CA VAL A 219 -2.37 -11.76 8.25
C VAL A 219 -1.03 -12.45 8.55
N ALA A 220 -0.87 -13.72 8.16
CA ALA A 220 0.38 -14.45 8.35
C ALA A 220 1.56 -13.81 7.59
N MET A 221 1.32 -13.27 6.39
CA MET A 221 2.32 -12.55 5.62
C MET A 221 2.81 -11.28 6.35
N PHE A 222 1.89 -10.47 6.90
CA PHE A 222 2.27 -9.30 7.69
C PHE A 222 2.93 -9.66 9.03
N THR A 223 2.58 -10.80 9.64
CA THR A 223 3.30 -11.34 10.80
C THR A 223 4.76 -11.67 10.46
N SER A 224 5.01 -12.32 9.31
CA SER A 224 6.38 -12.57 8.82
C SER A 224 7.13 -11.27 8.53
N ALA A 225 6.46 -10.26 7.97
CA ALA A 225 7.06 -8.95 7.75
C ALA A 225 7.45 -8.26 9.07
N LEU A 226 6.60 -8.31 10.10
CA LEU A 226 6.92 -7.77 11.42
C LEU A 226 8.12 -8.47 12.07
N ARG A 227 8.21 -9.80 11.96
CA ARG A 227 9.35 -10.59 12.43
C ARG A 227 10.63 -10.20 11.70
N LYS A 228 10.55 -10.00 10.38
CA LYS A 228 11.69 -9.51 9.57
C LYS A 228 12.10 -8.11 10.02
N LEU A 229 11.17 -7.17 10.21
CA LEU A 229 11.47 -5.83 10.74
C LEU A 229 12.25 -5.90 12.06
N LYS A 230 11.79 -6.74 13.00
CA LYS A 230 12.43 -6.91 14.31
C LYS A 230 13.79 -7.61 14.24
N SER A 231 14.11 -8.28 13.14
CA SER A 231 15.38 -8.99 12.97
C SER A 231 16.56 -8.05 12.72
N TYR A 232 16.32 -6.83 12.22
CA TYR A 232 17.39 -5.88 11.92
C TYR A 232 18.02 -5.30 13.19
N ASP A 233 19.35 -5.29 13.24
CA ASP A 233 20.11 -4.84 14.43
C ASP A 233 19.97 -3.34 14.72
N TYR A 234 19.60 -2.56 13.70
CA TYR A 234 19.32 -1.13 13.80
C TYR A 234 17.89 -0.79 14.26
N VAL A 235 17.06 -1.80 14.53
CA VAL A 235 15.72 -1.62 15.09
C VAL A 235 15.77 -1.72 16.61
N ASP A 236 15.20 -0.72 17.27
CA ASP A 236 14.90 -0.74 18.69
C ASP A 236 13.66 -1.62 18.94
N LYS A 237 13.92 -2.87 19.34
CA LYS A 237 12.92 -3.92 19.56
C LYS A 237 11.91 -3.56 20.65
N ASP A 238 12.24 -2.63 21.56
CA ASP A 238 11.32 -2.14 22.60
C ASP A 238 10.31 -1.11 22.08
N ASN A 239 10.57 -0.52 20.92
CA ASN A 239 9.79 0.58 20.34
C ASN A 239 9.42 0.26 18.88
N VAL A 240 8.82 -0.91 18.67
CA VAL A 240 8.24 -1.32 17.39
C VAL A 240 6.74 -1.11 17.41
N PHE A 241 6.20 -0.45 16.40
CA PHE A 241 4.78 -0.11 16.27
C PHE A 241 4.20 -0.68 14.98
N ILE A 242 2.87 -0.78 14.92
CA ILE A 242 2.13 -0.98 13.68
C ILE A 242 1.36 0.30 13.37
N PHE A 243 1.43 0.74 12.12
CA PHE A 243 0.49 1.71 11.57
C PHE A 243 -0.40 1.01 10.54
N GLY A 244 -1.69 0.88 10.84
CA GLY A 244 -2.67 0.25 9.97
C GLY A 244 -3.52 1.27 9.22
N HIS A 245 -3.41 1.30 7.89
CA HIS A 245 -4.33 2.08 7.05
C HIS A 245 -5.47 1.20 6.58
N SER A 246 -6.72 1.66 6.74
CA SER A 246 -7.90 0.94 6.24
C SER A 246 -7.95 -0.50 6.76
N ALA A 247 -7.80 -1.51 5.90
CA ALA A 247 -7.71 -2.92 6.27
C ALA A 247 -6.62 -3.24 7.32
N GLY A 248 -5.60 -2.38 7.45
CA GLY A 248 -4.59 -2.50 8.49
C GLY A 248 -5.14 -2.48 9.92
N GLY A 249 -6.35 -1.95 10.15
CA GLY A 249 -7.02 -2.04 11.46
C GLY A 249 -7.70 -3.39 11.74
N TRP A 250 -7.89 -4.25 10.73
CA TRP A 250 -8.28 -5.65 10.90
C TRP A 250 -7.07 -6.55 11.08
N ILE A 251 -6.04 -6.32 10.25
CA ILE A 251 -4.82 -7.14 10.21
C ILE A 251 -3.90 -6.83 11.40
N GLY A 252 -3.70 -5.56 11.72
CA GLY A 252 -2.80 -5.08 12.78
C GLY A 252 -2.97 -5.78 14.14
N PRO A 253 -4.19 -5.85 14.72
CA PRO A 253 -4.38 -6.53 16.00
C PRO A 253 -4.06 -8.03 15.93
N LEU A 254 -4.44 -8.72 14.85
CA LEU A 254 -4.16 -10.15 14.67
C LEU A 254 -2.66 -10.44 14.50
N VAL A 255 -1.93 -9.54 13.85
CA VAL A 255 -0.46 -9.58 13.76
C VAL A 255 0.15 -9.38 15.16
N ALA A 256 -0.31 -8.37 15.91
CA ALA A 256 0.22 -8.05 17.24
C ALA A 256 -0.03 -9.16 18.28
N MET A 257 -1.11 -9.95 18.13
CA MET A 257 -1.36 -11.13 18.95
C MET A 257 -0.31 -12.24 18.74
N GLN A 258 0.28 -12.32 17.55
CA GLN A 258 1.30 -13.31 17.22
C GLN A 258 2.74 -12.79 17.43
N GLU A 259 2.94 -11.49 17.37
CA GLU A 259 4.24 -10.85 17.44
C GLU A 259 4.13 -9.48 18.17
N PRO A 260 4.35 -9.42 19.50
CA PRO A 260 3.97 -8.27 20.33
C PRO A 260 4.63 -6.95 19.96
N VAL A 261 3.87 -5.87 19.85
CA VAL A 261 4.36 -4.52 19.54
C VAL A 261 4.13 -3.54 20.68
N LYS A 262 4.84 -2.42 20.65
CA LYS A 262 4.76 -1.34 21.64
C LYS A 262 3.41 -0.61 21.59
N GLY A 263 2.78 -0.55 20.42
CA GLY A 263 1.49 0.10 20.22
C GLY A 263 1.01 -0.02 18.78
N ILE A 264 -0.28 0.22 18.56
CA ILE A 264 -0.88 0.26 17.23
C ILE A 264 -1.59 1.60 17.00
N ALA A 265 -1.27 2.26 15.90
CA ALA A 265 -2.05 3.39 15.39
C ALA A 265 -2.81 2.95 14.13
N VAL A 266 -4.05 3.38 13.98
CA VAL A 266 -4.88 3.07 12.80
C VAL A 266 -5.50 4.34 12.22
N TYR A 267 -5.68 4.35 10.90
CA TYR A 267 -6.37 5.43 10.19
C TYR A 267 -7.43 4.89 9.23
N GLY A 268 -8.66 5.40 9.36
CA GLY A 268 -9.78 5.11 8.46
C GLY A 268 -10.13 3.63 8.44
N THR A 269 -10.39 2.99 9.58
CA THR A 269 -10.69 1.56 9.68
C THR A 269 -12.11 1.26 10.16
N VAL A 270 -12.43 -0.03 10.27
CA VAL A 270 -13.75 -0.58 10.63
C VAL A 270 -13.56 -1.65 11.70
N VAL A 271 -14.47 -1.76 12.67
CA VAL A 271 -14.36 -2.81 13.73
C VAL A 271 -15.61 -3.69 13.85
N ARG A 272 -16.73 -3.24 13.30
CA ARG A 272 -17.99 -4.01 13.24
C ARG A 272 -17.94 -5.17 12.24
N PRO A 273 -18.92 -6.12 12.30
CA PRO A 273 -18.99 -7.23 11.35
C PRO A 273 -18.90 -6.75 9.90
N PHE A 274 -18.07 -7.42 9.09
CA PHE A 274 -17.70 -6.89 7.79
C PHE A 274 -18.90 -6.78 6.83
N MET A 275 -19.83 -7.73 6.86
CA MET A 275 -21.07 -7.64 6.08
C MET A 275 -21.91 -6.41 6.44
N GLU A 276 -21.99 -6.04 7.73
CA GLU A 276 -22.71 -4.83 8.18
C GLU A 276 -22.07 -3.57 7.58
N TYR A 277 -20.73 -3.53 7.59
CA TYR A 277 -19.96 -2.47 6.94
C TYR A 277 -20.23 -2.38 5.45
N LEU A 278 -20.18 -3.50 4.72
CA LEU A 278 -20.43 -3.50 3.28
C LEU A 278 -21.82 -2.94 2.92
N ILE A 279 -22.84 -3.29 3.69
CA ILE A 279 -24.21 -2.82 3.49
C ILE A 279 -24.28 -1.31 3.69
N GLU A 280 -23.83 -0.80 4.84
CA GLU A 280 -23.88 0.63 5.15
C GLU A 280 -23.01 1.47 4.21
N ASN A 281 -21.78 1.01 3.93
CA ASN A 281 -20.82 1.73 3.14
C ASN A 281 -21.26 1.86 1.67
N ARG A 282 -21.85 0.79 1.10
CA ARG A 282 -22.41 0.84 -0.26
C ARG A 282 -23.49 1.90 -0.37
N ARG A 283 -24.47 1.89 0.53
CA ARG A 283 -25.58 2.85 0.53
C ARG A 283 -25.06 4.29 0.55
N ARG A 284 -24.16 4.59 1.50
CA ARG A 284 -23.56 5.94 1.62
C ARG A 284 -22.79 6.35 0.39
N ASN A 285 -21.91 5.49 -0.12
CA ASN A 285 -21.07 5.84 -1.27
C ASN A 285 -21.90 6.07 -2.52
N VAL A 286 -22.91 5.24 -2.79
CA VAL A 286 -23.79 5.45 -3.96
C VAL A 286 -24.57 6.75 -3.79
N TRP A 287 -25.16 7.00 -2.62
CA TRP A 287 -25.88 8.25 -2.35
C TRP A 287 -25.01 9.49 -2.56
N LEU A 288 -23.80 9.51 -1.98
CA LEU A 288 -22.88 10.64 -2.05
C LEU A 288 -22.32 10.87 -3.46
N ARG A 289 -22.09 9.80 -4.24
CA ARG A 289 -21.36 9.90 -5.51
C ARG A 289 -22.25 10.01 -6.74
N THR A 290 -23.41 9.39 -6.73
CA THR A 290 -24.21 9.22 -7.95
C THR A 290 -25.56 9.92 -7.91
N HIS A 291 -25.96 10.49 -6.75
CA HIS A 291 -27.28 11.10 -6.54
C HIS A 291 -28.43 10.28 -7.15
N PRO A 292 -28.54 8.99 -6.80
CA PRO A 292 -29.52 8.08 -7.41
C PRO A 292 -30.95 8.41 -6.96
N ASP A 293 -31.94 7.75 -7.56
CA ASP A 293 -33.25 7.62 -6.93
C ASP A 293 -33.09 6.85 -5.60
N LEU A 294 -33.55 7.46 -4.50
CA LEU A 294 -33.34 6.91 -3.16
C LEU A 294 -34.27 5.73 -2.85
N ALA A 295 -35.43 5.65 -3.49
CA ALA A 295 -36.34 4.52 -3.33
C ALA A 295 -35.80 3.30 -4.10
N GLU A 296 -35.32 3.50 -5.33
CA GLU A 296 -34.65 2.44 -6.10
C GLU A 296 -33.36 1.96 -5.41
N LEU A 297 -32.57 2.87 -4.83
CA LEU A 297 -31.39 2.51 -4.04
C LEU A 297 -31.76 1.63 -2.84
N GLU A 298 -32.88 1.90 -2.17
CA GLU A 298 -33.35 1.08 -1.05
C GLU A 298 -33.73 -0.34 -1.51
N ASP A 299 -34.41 -0.48 -2.64
CA ASP A 299 -34.75 -1.78 -3.22
C ASP A 299 -33.49 -2.57 -3.60
N GLU A 300 -32.52 -1.94 -4.26
CA GLU A 300 -31.23 -2.55 -4.59
C GLU A 300 -30.45 -2.94 -3.32
N GLN A 301 -30.52 -2.12 -2.28
CA GLN A 301 -29.81 -2.38 -1.02
C GLN A 301 -30.36 -3.62 -0.30
N ARG A 302 -31.67 -3.89 -0.39
CA ARG A 302 -32.30 -5.11 0.14
C ARG A 302 -31.84 -6.36 -0.60
N GLN A 303 -31.77 -6.29 -1.93
CA GLN A 303 -31.23 -7.37 -2.75
C GLN A 303 -29.73 -7.58 -2.47
N TYR A 304 -28.97 -6.50 -2.33
CA TYR A 304 -27.55 -6.56 -1.99
C TYR A 304 -27.30 -7.22 -0.63
N ALA A 305 -28.06 -6.86 0.40
CA ALA A 305 -27.99 -7.49 1.71
C ALA A 305 -28.31 -9.00 1.64
N SER A 306 -29.32 -9.38 0.85
CA SER A 306 -29.69 -10.78 0.63
C SER A 306 -28.59 -11.55 -0.10
N LEU A 307 -28.01 -10.96 -1.15
CA LEU A 307 -26.87 -11.54 -1.87
C LEU A 307 -25.69 -11.77 -0.92
N LEU A 308 -25.31 -10.76 -0.13
CA LEU A 308 -24.23 -10.88 0.85
C LEU A 308 -24.49 -11.97 1.89
N HIS A 309 -25.73 -12.11 2.37
CA HIS A 309 -26.12 -13.22 3.25
C HIS A 309 -25.80 -14.58 2.59
N TYR A 310 -26.23 -14.79 1.35
CA TYR A 310 -26.00 -16.06 0.66
C TYR A 310 -24.52 -16.34 0.43
N VAL A 311 -23.74 -15.34 -0.03
CA VAL A 311 -22.34 -15.58 -0.40
C VAL A 311 -21.38 -15.55 0.79
N LEU A 312 -21.65 -14.77 1.84
CA LEU A 312 -20.77 -14.64 3.01
C LEU A 312 -21.19 -15.54 4.18
N ILE A 313 -22.49 -15.75 4.42
CA ILE A 313 -23.00 -16.52 5.55
C ILE A 313 -23.35 -17.95 5.14
N GLU A 314 -24.20 -18.14 4.13
CA GLU A 314 -24.54 -19.49 3.63
C GLU A 314 -23.43 -20.11 2.77
N ARG A 315 -22.42 -19.31 2.40
CA ARG A 315 -21.24 -19.71 1.60
C ARG A 315 -21.57 -20.28 0.22
N LEU A 316 -22.71 -19.89 -0.36
CA LEU A 316 -23.00 -20.16 -1.76
C LEU A 316 -22.01 -19.41 -2.66
N SER A 317 -21.62 -19.99 -3.78
CA SER A 317 -21.05 -19.21 -4.89
C SER A 317 -22.08 -18.19 -5.40
N ALA A 318 -21.63 -17.14 -6.09
CA ALA A 318 -22.56 -16.18 -6.67
C ALA A 318 -23.49 -16.84 -7.71
N ALA A 319 -22.98 -17.84 -8.45
CA ALA A 319 -23.77 -18.63 -9.41
C ALA A 319 -24.88 -19.45 -8.72
N GLU A 320 -24.56 -20.12 -7.61
CA GLU A 320 -25.57 -20.86 -6.83
C GLU A 320 -26.60 -19.92 -6.21
N ALA A 321 -26.16 -18.77 -5.70
CA ALA A 321 -27.05 -17.76 -5.14
C ALA A 321 -28.08 -17.28 -6.16
N ILE A 322 -27.67 -16.93 -7.39
CA ILE A 322 -28.62 -16.49 -8.43
C ILE A 322 -29.42 -17.65 -9.06
N ALA A 323 -28.91 -18.88 -9.02
CA ALA A 323 -29.70 -20.04 -9.45
C ALA A 323 -30.85 -20.32 -8.47
N LYS A 324 -30.61 -20.12 -7.17
CA LYS A 324 -31.61 -20.26 -6.10
C LYS A 324 -32.54 -19.04 -6.02
N HIS A 325 -32.01 -17.85 -6.30
CA HIS A 325 -32.68 -16.55 -6.20
C HIS A 325 -32.45 -15.71 -7.48
N PRO A 326 -33.16 -16.03 -8.59
CA PRO A 326 -32.96 -15.37 -9.88
C PRO A 326 -33.14 -13.84 -9.86
N GLU A 327 -33.97 -13.33 -8.94
CA GLU A 327 -34.19 -11.91 -8.68
C GLU A 327 -32.92 -11.16 -8.28
N LEU A 328 -31.89 -11.84 -7.76
CA LEU A 328 -30.61 -11.24 -7.37
C LEU A 328 -29.66 -11.03 -8.56
N THR A 329 -29.97 -11.57 -9.73
CA THR A 329 -29.11 -11.47 -10.93
C THR A 329 -28.65 -10.02 -11.24
N PRO A 330 -29.52 -8.99 -11.20
CA PRO A 330 -29.11 -7.62 -11.50
C PRO A 330 -28.08 -7.08 -10.49
N VAL A 331 -28.29 -7.30 -9.19
CA VAL A 331 -27.35 -6.83 -8.16
C VAL A 331 -26.05 -7.64 -8.19
N THR A 332 -26.11 -8.94 -8.45
CA THR A 332 -24.91 -9.79 -8.61
C THR A 332 -24.01 -9.24 -9.71
N LYS A 333 -24.55 -8.89 -10.88
CA LYS A 333 -23.77 -8.30 -11.99
C LYS A 333 -23.12 -6.95 -11.66
N LYS A 334 -23.65 -6.22 -10.67
CA LYS A 334 -23.07 -4.94 -10.19
C LYS A 334 -21.98 -5.13 -9.13
N VAL A 335 -21.94 -6.30 -8.49
CA VAL A 335 -21.02 -6.60 -7.38
C VAL A 335 -19.88 -7.49 -7.85
N PHE A 336 -20.15 -8.37 -8.81
CA PHE A 336 -19.23 -9.31 -9.43
C PHE A 336 -19.07 -8.92 -10.91
N LEU A 337 -18.15 -8.00 -11.22
CA LEU A 337 -18.10 -7.39 -12.56
C LEU A 337 -17.31 -8.24 -13.55
N GLN A 338 -16.27 -8.95 -13.10
CA GLN A 338 -15.41 -9.78 -13.95
C GLN A 338 -15.71 -11.27 -13.83
N ASP A 339 -15.92 -11.77 -12.60
CA ASP A 339 -16.18 -13.18 -12.33
C ASP A 339 -17.04 -13.37 -11.07
N PHE A 340 -17.42 -14.60 -10.75
CA PHE A 340 -18.27 -14.95 -9.61
C PHE A 340 -17.52 -15.30 -8.32
N ASP A 341 -16.20 -15.16 -8.32
CA ASP A 341 -15.33 -15.54 -7.21
C ASP A 341 -14.78 -14.32 -6.48
N HIS A 342 -14.82 -13.13 -7.07
CA HIS A 342 -14.23 -11.90 -6.52
C HIS A 342 -15.27 -10.81 -6.30
N LEU A 343 -15.48 -10.44 -5.04
CA LEU A 343 -16.38 -9.35 -4.69
C LEU A 343 -15.72 -8.02 -5.09
N PHE A 344 -16.47 -7.19 -5.82
CA PHE A 344 -16.01 -5.90 -6.39
C PHE A 344 -14.78 -6.01 -7.29
N ASP A 345 -14.47 -7.22 -7.77
CA ASP A 345 -13.23 -7.58 -8.47
C ASP A 345 -11.93 -7.28 -7.69
N GLU A 346 -12.03 -7.06 -6.37
CA GLU A 346 -10.87 -6.73 -5.54
C GLU A 346 -10.26 -7.99 -4.91
N ARG A 347 -11.04 -8.71 -4.10
CA ARG A 347 -10.59 -9.89 -3.34
C ARG A 347 -11.56 -11.05 -3.49
N SER A 348 -11.05 -12.26 -3.27
CA SER A 348 -11.84 -13.48 -3.36
C SER A 348 -12.95 -13.55 -2.30
N LEU A 349 -14.01 -14.30 -2.58
CA LEU A 349 -15.04 -14.64 -1.60
C LEU A 349 -14.45 -15.31 -0.36
N GLN A 350 -13.37 -16.08 -0.51
CA GLN A 350 -12.64 -16.63 0.64
C GLN A 350 -12.16 -15.53 1.58
N TYR A 351 -11.49 -14.49 1.06
CA TYR A 351 -11.00 -13.36 1.86
C TYR A 351 -12.14 -12.71 2.66
N TYR A 352 -13.25 -12.40 1.99
CA TYR A 352 -14.38 -11.74 2.62
C TYR A 352 -15.13 -12.63 3.61
N ARG A 353 -15.22 -13.95 3.37
CA ARG A 353 -15.79 -14.91 4.32
C ARG A 353 -14.95 -15.00 5.58
N GLU A 354 -13.64 -15.17 5.44
CA GLU A 354 -12.71 -15.23 6.58
C GLU A 354 -12.75 -13.93 7.40
N LEU A 355 -12.72 -12.78 6.75
CA LEU A 355 -12.84 -11.48 7.42
C LEU A 355 -14.21 -11.30 8.11
N ASN A 356 -15.29 -11.80 7.51
CA ASN A 356 -16.62 -11.72 8.10
C ASN A 356 -16.82 -12.67 9.28
N ASP A 357 -16.17 -13.84 9.27
CA ASP A 357 -16.13 -14.77 10.41
C ASP A 357 -15.30 -14.20 11.57
N GLU A 358 -14.31 -13.36 11.27
CA GLU A 358 -13.39 -12.78 12.25
C GLU A 358 -14.09 -11.74 13.12
N ASN A 359 -14.12 -11.99 14.43
CA ASN A 359 -14.56 -10.99 15.39
C ASN A 359 -13.39 -10.04 15.75
N VAL A 360 -13.14 -9.08 14.87
CA VAL A 360 -12.06 -8.09 15.03
C VAL A 360 -12.15 -7.32 16.35
N ALA A 361 -13.36 -7.07 16.86
CA ALA A 361 -13.57 -6.45 18.17
C ALA A 361 -12.97 -7.29 19.31
N ARG A 362 -13.06 -8.63 19.25
CA ARG A 362 -12.43 -9.52 20.23
C ARG A 362 -10.91 -9.41 20.18
N SER A 363 -10.34 -9.32 18.98
CA SER A 363 -8.90 -9.16 18.79
C SER A 363 -8.42 -7.86 19.42
N TRP A 364 -9.11 -6.74 19.20
CA TRP A 364 -8.82 -5.47 19.88
C TRP A 364 -8.98 -5.53 21.40
N ALA A 365 -10.06 -6.13 21.89
CA ALA A 365 -10.33 -6.26 23.32
C ALA A 365 -9.25 -7.08 24.06
N SER A 366 -8.59 -8.01 23.37
CA SER A 366 -7.57 -8.89 23.95
C SER A 366 -6.19 -8.24 24.12
N LEU A 367 -5.94 -7.12 23.44
CA LEU A 367 -4.62 -6.50 23.35
C LEU A 367 -4.42 -5.43 24.44
N ASN A 368 -3.57 -5.74 25.43
CA ASN A 368 -3.15 -4.77 26.45
C ASN A 368 -1.95 -3.93 25.97
N LEU A 369 -2.14 -3.13 24.93
CA LEU A 369 -1.16 -2.19 24.41
C LEU A 369 -1.79 -0.83 24.12
N PRO A 370 -1.00 0.26 24.08
CA PRO A 370 -1.48 1.56 23.62
C PRO A 370 -2.06 1.52 22.20
N VAL A 371 -3.23 2.13 22.02
CA VAL A 371 -3.91 2.26 20.72
C VAL A 371 -4.28 3.70 20.41
N LEU A 372 -4.08 4.12 19.16
CA LEU A 372 -4.57 5.37 18.61
C LEU A 372 -5.44 5.10 17.37
N ALA A 373 -6.72 5.46 17.42
CA ALA A 373 -7.62 5.38 16.27
C ALA A 373 -7.86 6.77 15.65
N MET A 374 -7.69 6.90 14.34
CA MET A 374 -7.84 8.19 13.65
C MET A 374 -8.75 8.05 12.44
N ILE A 375 -9.57 9.05 12.18
CA ILE A 375 -10.37 9.13 10.94
C ILE A 375 -10.28 10.52 10.35
N GLY A 376 -10.23 10.63 9.03
CA GLY A 376 -10.37 11.90 8.33
C GLY A 376 -11.79 12.46 8.43
N GLU A 377 -11.93 13.77 8.61
CA GLU A 377 -13.24 14.45 8.65
C GLU A 377 -14.09 14.19 7.40
N PHE A 378 -13.44 14.03 6.24
CA PHE A 378 -14.08 13.78 4.95
C PHE A 378 -13.85 12.34 4.45
N ASP A 379 -13.55 11.41 5.35
CA ASP A 379 -13.51 9.98 5.02
C ASP A 379 -14.91 9.46 4.70
N ILE A 380 -15.14 9.10 3.43
CA ILE A 380 -16.39 8.52 2.95
C ILE A 380 -16.34 6.99 2.80
N ARG A 381 -15.22 6.36 3.11
CA ARG A 381 -15.03 4.91 3.11
C ARG A 381 -15.35 4.30 4.47
N THR A 382 -15.15 5.03 5.56
CA THR A 382 -15.44 4.56 6.92
C THR A 382 -16.31 5.56 7.67
N THR A 383 -16.52 5.34 8.97
CA THR A 383 -17.29 6.25 9.83
C THR A 383 -16.55 6.54 11.13
N GLN A 384 -16.87 7.69 11.72
CA GLN A 384 -16.33 8.05 13.04
C GLN A 384 -16.70 7.01 14.10
N PHE A 385 -17.90 6.43 14.01
CA PHE A 385 -18.38 5.41 14.94
C PHE A 385 -17.37 4.27 15.09
N ASP A 386 -16.80 3.76 14.00
CA ASP A 386 -15.84 2.65 14.06
C ASP A 386 -14.60 2.96 14.91
N HIS A 387 -14.15 4.22 14.94
CA HIS A 387 -12.93 4.63 15.65
C HIS A 387 -13.18 4.91 17.13
N GLU A 388 -14.31 5.56 17.43
CA GLU A 388 -14.79 5.72 18.80
C GLU A 388 -15.09 4.36 19.43
N TYR A 389 -15.77 3.48 18.69
CA TYR A 389 -16.13 2.14 19.14
C TYR A 389 -14.89 1.27 19.36
N LEU A 390 -13.88 1.33 18.47
CA LEU A 390 -12.58 0.68 18.68
C LEU A 390 -11.98 1.08 20.03
N ALA A 391 -11.89 2.39 20.29
CA ALA A 391 -11.30 2.88 21.54
C ALA A 391 -12.13 2.43 22.76
N ALA A 392 -13.46 2.41 22.66
CA ALA A 392 -14.34 1.90 23.70
C ALA A 392 -14.12 0.40 23.97
N ILE A 393 -14.00 -0.41 22.92
CA ILE A 393 -13.74 -1.86 23.02
C ILE A 393 -12.45 -2.12 23.80
N VAL A 394 -11.35 -1.45 23.43
CA VAL A 394 -10.07 -1.61 24.12
C VAL A 394 -10.16 -1.12 25.56
N ASN A 395 -10.72 0.06 25.79
CA ASN A 395 -10.80 0.65 27.13
C ASN A 395 -11.75 -0.10 28.08
N ALA A 396 -12.72 -0.86 27.56
CA ALA A 396 -13.59 -1.71 28.37
C ALA A 396 -12.81 -2.84 29.07
N GLN A 397 -11.75 -3.35 28.45
CA GLN A 397 -10.87 -4.37 29.04
C GLN A 397 -9.60 -3.78 29.66
N HIS A 398 -9.10 -2.69 29.08
CA HIS A 398 -7.84 -2.06 29.44
C HIS A 398 -7.99 -0.54 29.52
N PRO A 399 -8.58 -0.01 30.62
CA PRO A 399 -8.88 1.42 30.75
C PRO A 399 -7.66 2.31 30.52
N GLY A 400 -7.83 3.34 29.68
CA GLY A 400 -6.79 4.32 29.36
C GLY A 400 -5.75 3.84 28.34
N ARG A 401 -5.94 2.65 27.74
CA ARG A 401 -5.03 2.16 26.68
C ARG A 401 -5.37 2.68 25.30
N ALA A 402 -6.59 3.11 25.02
CA ALA A 402 -6.98 3.59 23.70
C ALA A 402 -7.48 5.03 23.71
N SER A 403 -7.17 5.74 22.64
CA SER A 403 -7.70 7.07 22.31
C SER A 403 -8.13 7.10 20.85
N TRP A 404 -9.05 8.01 20.52
CA TRP A 404 -9.49 8.22 19.14
C TRP A 404 -9.59 9.72 18.81
N GLN A 405 -9.51 10.06 17.52
CA GLN A 405 -9.60 11.44 17.05
C GLN A 405 -10.08 11.55 15.61
N VAL A 406 -10.82 12.62 15.31
CA VAL A 406 -11.03 13.08 13.93
C VAL A 406 -9.86 13.97 13.52
N VAL A 407 -9.34 13.77 12.31
CA VAL A 407 -8.30 14.57 11.70
C VAL A 407 -8.96 15.54 10.71
N PRO A 408 -8.98 16.86 11.02
CA PRO A 408 -9.67 17.86 10.23
C PRO A 408 -9.30 17.83 8.75
N LYS A 409 -10.31 17.98 7.90
CA LYS A 409 -10.23 18.14 6.45
C LYS A 409 -9.63 16.98 5.66
N LEU A 410 -9.27 15.86 6.28
CA LEU A 410 -8.66 14.75 5.55
C LEU A 410 -9.69 13.76 5.03
N ASP A 411 -9.44 13.17 3.87
CA ASP A 411 -10.17 12.02 3.35
C ASP A 411 -9.58 10.68 3.84
N HIS A 412 -10.04 9.59 3.25
CA HIS A 412 -9.57 8.24 3.57
C HIS A 412 -8.08 7.99 3.27
N GLY A 413 -7.46 8.75 2.36
CA GLY A 413 -6.07 8.58 1.94
C GLY A 413 -5.13 9.67 2.42
N PHE A 414 -5.48 10.37 3.50
CA PHE A 414 -4.69 11.46 4.07
C PHE A 414 -4.65 12.73 3.22
N VAL A 415 -5.53 12.89 2.24
CA VAL A 415 -5.58 14.08 1.39
C VAL A 415 -6.46 15.14 2.01
N ALA A 416 -5.99 16.39 1.99
CA ALA A 416 -6.74 17.52 2.53
C ALA A 416 -7.71 18.09 1.49
N HIS A 417 -8.96 18.29 1.90
CA HIS A 417 -10.03 18.86 1.10
C HIS A 417 -10.65 20.08 1.78
N GLN A 418 -11.33 20.92 1.00
CA GLN A 418 -12.02 22.10 1.55
C GLN A 418 -13.39 21.79 2.14
N SER A 419 -14.04 20.74 1.64
CA SER A 419 -15.37 20.30 2.08
C SER A 419 -15.55 18.80 1.82
N LEU A 420 -16.64 18.24 2.33
CA LEU A 420 -17.03 16.87 2.02
C LEU A 420 -17.24 16.66 0.51
N ASP A 421 -17.93 17.59 -0.16
CA ASP A 421 -18.19 17.49 -1.61
C ASP A 421 -16.89 17.49 -2.43
N ASP A 422 -15.89 18.28 -2.02
CA ASP A 422 -14.56 18.27 -2.62
C ASP A 422 -13.86 16.91 -2.40
N GLY A 423 -13.95 16.34 -1.19
CA GLY A 423 -13.45 15.00 -0.90
C GLY A 423 -14.16 13.89 -1.68
N VAL A 424 -15.46 14.01 -1.91
CA VAL A 424 -16.23 13.06 -2.73
C VAL A 424 -15.77 13.10 -4.19
N ALA A 425 -15.57 14.30 -4.73
CA ALA A 425 -15.18 14.50 -6.13
C ALA A 425 -13.71 14.17 -6.41
N ASN A 426 -12.82 14.47 -5.45
CA ASN A 426 -11.37 14.42 -5.61
C ASN A 426 -10.70 13.45 -4.62
N GLU A 427 -11.40 12.43 -4.12
CA GLU A 427 -10.84 11.46 -3.18
C GLU A 427 -9.48 10.95 -3.66
N PHE A 428 -8.49 10.92 -2.76
CA PHE A 428 -7.10 10.56 -2.99
C PHE A 428 -6.30 11.52 -3.89
N VAL A 429 -6.89 12.63 -4.33
CA VAL A 429 -6.28 13.60 -5.23
C VAL A 429 -6.23 14.98 -4.57
N GLY A 430 -5.03 15.41 -4.22
CA GLY A 430 -4.81 16.71 -3.60
C GLY A 430 -3.56 16.77 -2.73
N PRO A 431 -3.40 17.83 -1.93
CA PRO A 431 -2.27 17.98 -1.04
C PRO A 431 -2.33 16.95 0.11
N PHE A 432 -1.18 16.38 0.44
CA PHE A 432 -1.03 15.49 1.58
C PHE A 432 -1.25 16.23 2.91
N GLY A 433 -2.01 15.64 3.82
CA GLY A 433 -2.35 16.17 5.12
C GLY A 433 -1.33 15.81 6.19
N GLU A 434 -0.39 16.71 6.50
CA GLU A 434 0.68 16.50 7.50
C GLU A 434 0.16 16.09 8.90
N GLN A 435 -1.05 16.52 9.25
CA GLN A 435 -1.65 16.30 10.57
C GLN A 435 -1.70 14.82 10.96
N VAL A 436 -1.89 13.90 10.00
CA VAL A 436 -1.91 12.46 10.31
C VAL A 436 -0.54 11.97 10.79
N VAL A 437 0.54 12.48 10.19
CA VAL A 437 1.90 12.12 10.58
C VAL A 437 2.23 12.74 11.92
N GLU A 438 1.98 14.04 12.11
CA GLU A 438 2.27 14.77 13.35
C GLU A 438 1.62 14.10 14.57
N ARG A 439 0.35 13.71 14.44
CA ARG A 439 -0.40 13.01 15.49
C ARG A 439 0.16 11.61 15.75
N THR A 440 0.50 10.87 14.70
CA THR A 440 1.10 9.54 14.80
C THR A 440 2.44 9.58 15.52
N VAL A 441 3.33 10.47 15.09
CA VAL A 441 4.68 10.67 15.65
C VAL A 441 4.60 11.07 17.11
N THR A 442 3.84 12.11 17.41
CA THR A 442 3.65 12.61 18.79
C THR A 442 3.20 11.49 19.72
N TRP A 443 2.23 10.68 19.28
CA TRP A 443 1.74 9.56 20.05
C TRP A 443 2.80 8.46 20.25
N MET A 444 3.51 8.06 19.19
CA MET A 444 4.57 7.03 19.28
C MET A 444 5.73 7.47 20.17
N GLU A 445 6.13 8.74 20.10
CA GLU A 445 7.17 9.32 20.96
C GLU A 445 6.74 9.32 22.43
N ALA A 446 5.49 9.68 22.73
CA ALA A 446 4.95 9.59 24.08
C ALA A 446 4.99 8.15 24.63
N GLN A 447 4.63 7.15 23.82
CA GLN A 447 4.70 5.73 24.22
C GLN A 447 6.15 5.26 24.45
N SER A 448 7.07 5.77 23.63
CA SER A 448 8.51 5.46 23.74
C SER A 448 9.12 6.09 25.01
N ALA A 449 8.67 7.29 25.37
CA ALA A 449 9.11 8.01 26.58
C ALA A 449 8.57 7.39 27.88
N ALA A 450 7.34 6.87 27.88
CA ALA A 450 6.69 6.33 29.08
C ALA A 450 7.46 5.19 29.78
N LYS A 451 8.33 4.45 29.07
CA LYS A 451 9.20 3.41 29.67
C LYS A 451 10.42 3.99 30.40
N LYS A 452 10.91 5.18 30.02
CA LYS A 452 12.05 5.84 30.67
C LYS A 452 11.70 6.45 32.03
N ALA A 453 10.41 6.61 32.34
CA ALA A 453 9.92 7.30 33.53
C ALA A 453 9.63 6.39 34.74
N LEU A 454 9.88 5.08 34.67
CA LEU A 454 9.86 4.21 35.85
C LEU A 454 11.22 4.32 36.56
N PRO A 455 11.30 4.88 37.79
CA PRO A 455 12.52 4.82 38.57
C PRO A 455 12.79 3.36 38.94
N SER A 456 14.07 2.96 38.96
CA SER A 456 14.48 1.78 39.71
C SER A 456 14.09 1.98 41.17
N SER A 457 12.94 1.44 41.59
CA SER A 457 12.73 1.17 43.00
C SER A 457 13.66 0.03 43.35
N ALA A 458 14.80 0.41 43.93
CA ALA A 458 15.64 -0.44 44.74
C ALA A 458 14.75 -1.32 45.63
N VAL A 459 14.97 -2.63 45.55
CA VAL A 459 14.65 -3.55 46.64
C VAL A 459 16.00 -4.09 47.10
N ASP A 460 16.72 -3.23 47.82
CA ASP A 460 17.59 -3.64 48.91
C ASP A 460 16.81 -3.28 50.18
N GLN A 461 16.23 -4.30 50.82
CA GLN A 461 16.19 -4.53 52.28
C GLN A 461 15.44 -5.82 52.60
#